data_AF-A0ABD0P604-F1
#
_entry.id   AF-A0ABD0P604-F1
#
_cell.length_a   1.000
_cell.length_b   1.000
_cell.length_c   1.000
_cell.angle_alpha   90.00
_cell.angle_beta   90.00
_cell.angle_gamma   90.00
#
_symmetry.space_group_name_H-M   'P 1'
#
loop_
_entity.id
_entity.type
_entity.pdbx_description
1 polymer ?
#
loop_
_entity_poly.entity_id
_entity_poly.type
_entity_poly.pdbx_seq_one_letter_code
_entity_poly.pdbx_strand_id
1 'polypeptide(L)' 'ECVLNYRLEPLGTVEGFTAEVGASGTFCPSHMTLPVDVSFYSVSDDNAPSPYM' A
#
# COMPACT_ATOMS: atom_id res chain seq x y z
N GLU A 1 -7.11 9.29 -2.52
CA GLU A 1 -6.41 8.69 -3.67
C GLU A 1 -5.34 7.68 -3.23
N CYS A 2 -5.02 6.67 -4.05
CA CYS A 2 -3.88 5.77 -3.83
C CYS A 2 -2.57 6.43 -4.28
N VAL A 3 -1.43 6.04 -3.69
CA VAL A 3 -0.11 6.61 -4.03
C VAL A 3 0.24 6.44 -5.51
N LEU A 4 -0.25 5.35 -6.12
CA LEU A 4 0.00 5.03 -7.52
C LEU A 4 -0.79 5.91 -8.50
N ASN A 5 -1.78 6.68 -8.02
CA ASN A 5 -2.60 7.55 -8.87
C ASN A 5 -3.13 6.85 -10.13
N TYR A 6 -3.50 5.57 -10.03
CA TYR A 6 -4.00 4.74 -11.13
C TYR A 6 -3.02 4.55 -12.31
N ARG A 7 -1.71 4.82 -12.11
CA ARG A 7 -0.69 4.63 -13.17
C ARG A 7 -0.35 3.17 -13.45
N LEU A 8 -0.69 2.27 -12.53
CA LEU A 8 -0.49 0.83 -12.67
C LEU A 8 -1.82 0.13 -12.46
N GLU A 9 -2.12 -0.83 -13.34
CA GLU A 9 -3.24 -1.74 -13.16
C GLU A 9 -2.85 -2.84 -12.18
N PRO A 10 -3.69 -3.16 -11.17
CA PRO A 10 -3.40 -4.23 -10.24
C PRO A 10 -3.43 -5.58 -10.96
N LEU A 11 -2.46 -6.43 -10.66
CA LEU A 11 -2.46 -7.82 -11.15
C LEU A 11 -3.48 -8.69 -10.40
N GLY A 12 -3.88 -8.28 -9.20
CA GLY A 12 -4.89 -8.94 -8.39
C GLY A 12 -5.00 -8.32 -7.00
N THR A 13 -6.01 -8.79 -6.27
CA THR A 13 -6.26 -8.43 -4.87
C THR A 13 -6.07 -9.64 -3.96
N VAL A 14 -5.75 -9.38 -2.69
CA VAL A 14 -5.63 -10.41 -1.65
C VAL A 14 -6.46 -10.02 -0.44
N GLU A 15 -7.31 -10.94 0.00
CA GLU A 15 -8.20 -10.74 1.14
C GLU A 15 -7.55 -11.16 2.47
N GLY A 16 -8.20 -10.78 3.59
CA GLY A 16 -7.82 -11.23 4.93
C GLY A 16 -6.78 -10.35 5.63
N PHE A 17 -6.42 -9.22 5.06
CA PHE A 17 -5.51 -8.26 5.68
C PHE A 17 -6.26 -7.24 6.53
N THR A 18 -5.62 -6.86 7.64
CA THR A 18 -6.05 -5.77 8.51
C THR A 18 -4.87 -4.85 8.80
N ALA A 19 -5.14 -3.55 8.90
CA ALA A 19 -4.15 -2.57 9.35
C ALA A 19 -4.50 -2.03 10.74
N GLU A 20 -3.48 -1.75 11.53
CA GLU A 20 -3.62 -1.13 12.85
C GLU A 20 -3.41 0.39 12.74
N VAL A 21 -4.37 1.15 13.30
CA VAL A 21 -4.31 2.60 13.42
C VAL A 21 -4.15 2.94 14.90
N GLY A 22 -2.95 3.33 15.28
CA GLY A 22 -2.62 3.79 16.62
C GLY A 22 -2.39 5.30 16.66
N ALA A 23 -2.66 5.91 17.81
CA ALA A 23 -2.22 7.26 18.13
C ALA A 23 -1.29 7.17 19.35
N SER A 24 -0.07 7.69 19.22
CA SER A 24 0.92 7.70 20.29
C SER A 24 1.30 9.14 20.65
N GLY A 25 1.23 9.46 21.94
CA GLY A 25 1.48 10.79 22.53
C GLY A 25 1.16 10.78 24.03
N THR A 26 0.94 11.94 24.65
CA THR A 26 0.51 12.02 26.07
C THR A 26 -0.83 11.32 26.33
N PHE A 27 -1.59 11.06 25.25
CA PHE A 27 -2.81 10.27 25.24
C PHE A 27 -2.58 9.03 24.36
N CYS A 28 -2.77 7.84 24.94
CA CYS A 28 -2.60 6.54 24.30
C CYS A 28 -3.96 5.80 24.26
N PRO A 29 -4.83 6.14 23.28
CA PRO A 29 -6.08 5.41 23.09
C PRO A 29 -5.80 4.00 22.56
N SER A 30 -6.77 3.10 22.75
CA SER A 30 -6.72 1.76 22.16
C SER A 30 -6.55 1.85 20.64
N HIS A 31 -5.60 1.07 20.11
CA HIS A 31 -5.38 0.99 18.67
C HIS A 31 -6.60 0.35 17.99
N MET A 32 -6.90 0.81 16.78
CA MET A 32 -8.04 0.32 15.99
C MET A 32 -7.53 -0.57 14.86
N THR A 33 -8.07 -1.78 14.77
CA THR A 33 -7.78 -2.70 13.67
C THR A 33 -8.89 -2.60 12.62
N LEU A 34 -8.54 -2.28 11.38
CA LEU A 34 -9.49 -2.09 10.29
C LEU A 34 -9.15 -3.01 9.11
N PRO A 35 -10.16 -3.56 8.41
CA PRO A 35 -9.91 -4.30 7.17
C PRO A 35 -9.34 -3.37 6.10
N VAL A 36 -8.44 -3.90 5.26
CA VAL A 36 -7.82 -3.14 4.17
C VAL A 36 -7.92 -3.88 2.85
N ASP A 37 -8.05 -3.12 1.76
CA ASP A 37 -7.88 -3.64 0.40
C ASP A 37 -6.38 -3.72 0.08
N VAL A 38 -5.93 -4.90 -0.35
CA VAL A 38 -4.54 -5.14 -0.72
C VAL A 38 -4.49 -5.57 -2.19
N SER A 39 -3.80 -4.77 -2.99
CA SER A 39 -3.54 -5.03 -4.40
C SER A 39 -2.03 -5.18 -4.64
N PHE A 40 -1.64 -6.09 -5.52
CA PHE A 40 -0.25 -6.23 -5.96
C PHE A 40 -0.10 -5.84 -7.43
N TYR A 41 1.07 -5.29 -7.76
CA TYR A 41 1.38 -4.71 -9.07
C TYR A 41 2.70 -5.29 -9.56
N SER A 42 2.81 -5.53 -10.86
CA SER A 42 4.12 -5.76 -11.48
C SER A 42 4.66 -4.42 -11.95
N VAL A 43 5.85 -4.08 -11.48
CA VAL A 43 6.62 -2.96 -12.03
C VAL A 43 7.51 -3.58 -13.10
N SER A 44 7.08 -3.49 -14.36
CA SER A 44 7.90 -3.95 -15.49
C SER A 44 9.22 -3.18 -15.53
N ASP A 45 10.33 -3.89 -15.71
CA ASP A 45 11.69 -3.29 -15.84
C ASP A 45 11.83 -2.46 -17.14
N ASP A 46 10.88 -2.61 -18.08
CA ASP A 46 10.93 -2.03 -19.44
C ASP A 46 10.97 -0.49 -19.47
N ASN A 47 10.62 0.18 -18.37
CA ASN A 47 10.72 1.64 -18.22
C ASN A 47 11.55 2.06 -16.98
N ALA A 48 12.34 1.15 -16.40
CA ALA A 48 13.38 1.57 -15.48
C ALA A 48 14.40 2.38 -16.29
N PRO A 49 14.72 3.63 -15.91
CA PRO A 49 15.87 4.29 -16.53
C PRO A 49 17.05 3.36 -16.34
N SER A 50 17.76 3.04 -17.43
CA SER A 50 18.98 2.24 -17.38
C SER A 50 19.81 2.77 -16.21
N PRO A 51 20.23 1.95 -15.23
CA PRO A 51 20.80 2.43 -13.97
C PRO A 51 22.09 3.26 -14.11
N TYR A 52 22.55 3.51 -15.35
CA TYR A 52 23.74 4.26 -15.72
C TYR A 52 23.63 5.04 -17.06
N MET A 53 22.45 5.51 -17.49
CA MET A 53 22.35 6.48 -18.61
C MET A 53 22.01 7.89 -18.14
#